data_AF-A0A816H3S3-F1
#
_entry.id   AF-A0A816H3S3-F1
#
_cell.length_a   1.000
_cell.length_b   1.000
_cell.length_c   1.000
_cell.angle_alpha   90.00
_cell.angle_beta   90.00
_cell.angle_gamma   90.00
#
_symmetry.space_group_name_H-M   'P 1'
#
loop_
_entity.id
_entity.type
_entity.pdbx_description
1 polymer ?
#
loop_
_entity_poly.entity_id
_entity_poly.type
_entity_poly.pdbx_seq_one_letter_code
_entity_poly.pdbx_strand_id
1 'polypeptide(L)'
;MSSVLMPHLLLHHHRHHHPPPPPPPSLTIPLVEPVPPIPPRTHSRPSSRQQQQQQSQSQTVLSASIRKTNNTSSLRLDDLPSPDREWQLLENIGDGTYGEVFRARNIRSPDFNAAVKIMHPTDEVLEEIEQEYRVLLELSNHENLCCFYGAFLKRAPPPPPPPPPPPRNPTDPSQLLIDKTSLLSVETNAINQSGTSMPLPIDQLWLAMELCTSGSVTDLAKAILKANQRLDESIIAYIIRETLKALHHLHSNNVVHRDVKGHNILITALHHLHSNNVVHRDVKGHNILITGDGHIKLIDFGVSAYLNPANGRRNTSVGTPFFMAPEVIACERQMDYDYDTRADVWS
;
A
#
# COMPACT_ATOMS: atom_id res chain seq x y z
N MET A 1 -86.19 -16.25 -5.16
CA MET A 1 -84.82 -16.77 -5.42
C MET A 1 -84.17 -17.07 -4.08
N SER A 2 -83.51 -18.22 -4.03
CA SER A 2 -83.26 -19.05 -2.85
C SER A 2 -82.29 -18.48 -1.81
N SER A 3 -82.60 -18.75 -0.54
CA SER A 3 -81.67 -18.89 0.58
C SER A 3 -81.81 -20.31 1.14
N VAL A 4 -80.79 -21.16 1.08
CA VAL A 4 -80.71 -22.41 1.85
C VAL A 4 -79.24 -22.74 2.18
N LEU A 5 -79.07 -23.21 3.42
CA LEU A 5 -77.89 -23.64 4.20
C LEU A 5 -77.14 -24.88 3.68
N MET A 6 -75.87 -25.01 4.15
CA MET A 6 -75.18 -26.21 4.73
C MET A 6 -73.71 -26.37 4.26
N PRO A 7 -72.84 -27.15 4.95
CA PRO A 7 -72.59 -27.24 6.39
C PRO A 7 -71.08 -27.34 6.76
N HIS A 8 -70.78 -27.14 8.05
CA HIS A 8 -69.53 -27.49 8.72
C HIS A 8 -69.18 -28.99 8.58
N LEU A 9 -67.91 -29.31 8.31
CA LEU A 9 -67.33 -30.64 8.54
C LEU A 9 -66.07 -30.51 9.42
N LEU A 10 -66.19 -31.03 10.64
CA LEU A 10 -65.09 -31.37 11.52
C LEU A 10 -64.27 -32.51 10.92
N LEU A 11 -62.95 -32.35 10.81
CA LEU A 11 -62.02 -33.49 10.73
C LEU A 11 -61.12 -33.51 11.98
N HIS A 12 -61.34 -34.54 12.78
CA HIS A 12 -60.47 -34.97 13.88
C HIS A 12 -59.08 -35.33 13.34
N HIS A 13 -58.02 -34.71 13.88
CA HIS A 13 -56.67 -35.26 13.79
C HIS A 13 -56.18 -35.71 15.18
N HIS A 14 -56.00 -37.02 15.30
CA HIS A 14 -55.36 -37.72 16.40
C HIS A 14 -53.94 -37.19 16.65
N ARG A 15 -53.67 -36.72 17.86
CA ARG A 15 -52.31 -36.54 18.39
C ARG A 15 -51.76 -37.91 18.78
N HIS A 16 -50.85 -38.46 17.98
CA HIS A 16 -49.95 -39.52 18.44
C HIS A 16 -48.78 -38.88 19.19
N HIS A 17 -48.71 -39.13 20.50
CA HIS A 17 -47.55 -38.83 21.33
C HIS A 17 -46.45 -39.86 21.06
N HIS A 18 -45.35 -39.45 20.43
CA HIS A 18 -44.10 -40.21 20.41
C HIS A 18 -43.23 -39.81 21.62
N PRO A 19 -42.65 -40.77 22.37
CA PRO A 19 -41.70 -40.45 23.45
C PRO A 19 -40.35 -39.97 22.88
N PRO A 20 -39.59 -39.14 23.63
CA PRO A 20 -38.29 -38.63 23.19
C PRO A 20 -37.23 -39.75 23.13
N PRO A 21 -36.22 -39.63 22.24
CA PRO A 21 -35.14 -40.61 22.11
C PRO A 21 -34.20 -40.61 23.35
N PRO A 22 -33.56 -41.75 23.68
CA PRO A 22 -32.66 -41.87 24.81
C PRO A 22 -31.34 -41.08 24.61
N PRO A 23 -30.67 -40.66 25.70
CA PRO A 23 -29.40 -39.94 25.62
C PRO A 23 -28.26 -40.84 25.10
N PRO A 24 -27.25 -40.25 24.43
CA PRO A 24 -26.11 -41.00 23.91
C PRO A 24 -25.22 -41.58 25.03
N PRO A 25 -24.51 -42.70 24.78
CA PRO A 25 -23.68 -43.35 25.77
C PRO A 25 -22.47 -42.50 26.18
N SER A 26 -22.17 -42.49 27.48
CA SER A 26 -21.00 -41.83 28.07
C SER A 26 -19.70 -42.43 27.53
N LEU A 27 -18.94 -41.64 26.76
CA LEU A 27 -17.59 -41.99 26.35
C LEU A 27 -16.63 -41.77 27.53
N THR A 28 -16.14 -42.85 28.12
CA THR A 28 -15.03 -42.84 29.06
C THR A 28 -13.75 -42.45 28.32
N ILE A 29 -13.24 -41.25 28.56
CA ILE A 29 -11.95 -40.78 28.04
C ILE A 29 -10.84 -41.47 28.87
N PRO A 30 -9.85 -42.15 28.26
CA PRO A 30 -8.71 -42.68 29.02
C PRO A 30 -7.87 -41.52 29.56
N LEU A 31 -7.46 -41.60 30.84
CA LEU A 31 -6.54 -40.64 31.45
C LEU A 31 -5.24 -40.59 30.64
N VAL A 32 -4.95 -39.44 30.04
CA VAL A 32 -3.63 -39.11 29.50
C VAL A 32 -2.76 -38.72 30.69
N GLU A 33 -1.66 -39.45 30.91
CA GLU A 33 -0.66 -39.11 31.92
C GLU A 33 -0.08 -37.71 31.70
N PRO A 34 0.21 -36.94 32.75
CA PRO A 34 0.75 -35.59 32.62
C PRO A 34 2.16 -35.61 31.99
N VAL A 35 2.33 -34.88 30.89
CA VAL A 35 3.63 -34.60 30.26
C VAL A 35 4.51 -33.83 31.27
N PRO A 36 5.78 -34.23 31.49
CA PRO A 36 6.67 -33.53 32.41
C PRO A 36 6.98 -32.10 31.92
N PRO A 37 7.22 -31.14 32.84
CA PRO A 37 7.46 -29.74 32.47
C PRO A 37 8.75 -29.58 31.65
N ILE A 38 8.64 -28.91 30.52
CA ILE A 38 9.77 -28.48 29.68
C ILE A 38 10.58 -27.44 30.48
N PRO A 39 11.92 -27.57 30.57
CA PRO A 39 12.74 -26.59 31.30
C PRO A 39 12.69 -25.22 30.62
N PRO A 40 12.77 -24.11 31.38
CA PRO A 40 12.69 -22.78 30.81
C PRO A 40 13.91 -22.54 29.90
N ARG A 41 13.66 -22.31 28.60
CA ARG A 41 14.68 -21.77 27.70
C ARG A 41 15.05 -20.36 28.15
N THR A 42 16.25 -20.21 28.68
CA THR A 42 16.90 -18.92 28.90
C THR A 42 17.29 -18.30 27.56
N HIS A 43 16.32 -17.76 26.82
CA HIS A 43 16.58 -16.73 25.82
C HIS A 43 15.85 -15.49 26.28
N SER A 44 16.61 -14.56 26.86
CA SER A 44 16.19 -13.18 27.08
C SER A 44 15.83 -12.58 25.72
N ARG A 45 14.55 -12.63 25.38
CA ARG A 45 13.97 -11.94 24.22
C ARG A 45 14.19 -10.44 24.44
N PRO A 46 14.77 -9.71 23.48
CA PRO A 46 14.98 -8.28 23.66
C PRO A 46 13.63 -7.61 23.87
N SER A 47 13.53 -6.77 24.91
CA SER A 47 12.31 -6.00 25.20
C SER A 47 11.95 -5.13 23.98
N SER A 48 10.66 -4.79 23.82
CA SER A 48 10.15 -3.89 22.76
C SER A 48 10.96 -2.58 22.63
N ARG A 49 11.55 -2.10 23.74
CA ARG A 49 12.49 -0.97 23.77
C ARG A 49 13.79 -1.19 23.00
N GLN A 50 14.34 -2.40 23.00
CA GLN A 50 15.56 -2.75 22.27
C GLN A 50 15.30 -2.92 20.76
N GLN A 51 14.12 -3.42 20.36
CA GLN A 51 13.69 -3.43 18.96
C GLN A 51 13.43 -2.00 18.44
N GLN A 52 12.79 -1.14 19.25
CA GLN A 52 12.65 0.28 18.92
C GLN A 52 14.00 1.00 18.82
N GLN A 53 14.97 0.70 19.71
CA GLN A 53 16.32 1.27 19.62
C GLN A 53 17.12 0.79 18.40
N GLN A 54 16.98 -0.47 18.00
CA GLN A 54 17.61 -0.97 16.77
C GLN A 54 16.96 -0.40 15.51
N GLN A 55 15.62 -0.25 15.49
CA GLN A 55 14.91 0.43 14.40
C GLN A 55 15.33 1.90 14.29
N SER A 56 15.45 2.62 15.41
CA SER A 56 15.86 4.04 15.41
C SER A 56 17.34 4.23 15.04
N GLN A 57 18.23 3.31 15.40
CA GLN A 57 19.63 3.32 14.93
C GLN A 57 19.73 3.07 13.41
N SER A 58 18.98 2.11 12.87
CA SER A 58 18.95 1.85 11.42
C SER A 58 18.30 3.00 10.63
N GLN A 59 17.25 3.64 11.16
CA GLN A 59 16.64 4.86 10.60
C GLN A 59 17.63 6.04 10.57
N THR A 60 18.50 6.17 11.58
CA THR A 60 19.50 7.24 11.65
C THR A 60 20.59 7.08 10.58
N VAL A 61 20.95 5.84 10.23
CA VAL A 61 21.98 5.56 9.20
C VAL A 61 21.46 5.81 7.78
N LEU A 62 20.18 5.53 7.52
CA LEU A 62 19.55 5.74 6.20
C LEU A 62 19.23 7.24 5.95
N SER A 63 18.69 7.93 6.96
CA SER A 63 18.36 9.36 6.85
C SER A 63 19.59 10.28 6.71
N ALA A 64 20.75 9.89 7.24
CA ALA A 64 21.98 10.69 7.16
C ALA A 64 22.59 10.78 5.76
N SER A 65 22.30 9.81 4.88
CA SER A 65 22.77 9.82 3.48
C SER A 65 21.91 10.73 2.59
N ILE A 66 20.62 10.92 2.95
CA ILE A 66 19.64 11.71 2.19
C ILE A 66 19.72 13.19 2.55
N ARG A 67 20.05 13.55 3.81
CA ARG A 67 20.14 14.95 4.27
C ARG A 67 21.33 15.75 3.73
N LYS A 68 22.23 15.13 2.95
CA LYS A 68 23.44 15.78 2.43
C LYS A 68 23.29 16.42 1.05
N THR A 69 22.14 16.26 0.38
CA THR A 69 21.87 16.96 -0.89
C THR A 69 21.20 18.31 -0.60
N ASN A 70 21.96 19.37 -0.82
CA ASN A 70 21.62 20.77 -0.57
C ASN A 70 20.34 21.23 -1.30
N ASN A 71 19.43 21.87 -0.55
CA ASN A 71 18.64 23.08 -0.89
C ASN A 71 17.91 23.22 -2.25
N THR A 72 17.70 22.14 -3.01
CA THR A 72 16.82 22.15 -4.20
C THR A 72 15.67 21.16 -4.01
N SER A 73 14.44 21.66 -3.99
CA SER A 73 13.18 20.92 -3.81
C SER A 73 12.78 20.04 -5.02
N SER A 74 13.68 19.81 -5.97
CA SER A 74 13.47 19.01 -7.19
C SER A 74 14.21 17.67 -7.09
N LEU A 75 13.58 16.61 -7.59
CA LEU A 75 14.13 15.26 -7.54
C LEU A 75 15.20 15.11 -8.61
N ARG A 76 16.47 15.07 -8.21
CA ARG A 76 17.57 14.75 -9.13
C ARG A 76 17.77 13.24 -9.17
N LEU A 77 17.10 12.57 -10.12
CA LEU A 77 17.15 11.11 -10.28
C LEU A 77 18.58 10.57 -10.35
N ASP A 78 19.47 11.27 -11.07
CA ASP A 78 20.88 10.87 -11.22
C ASP A 78 21.69 10.85 -9.91
N ASP A 79 21.26 11.59 -8.89
CA ASP A 79 21.92 11.62 -7.58
C ASP A 79 21.47 10.46 -6.67
N LEU A 80 20.43 9.72 -7.07
CA LEU A 80 19.88 8.65 -6.24
C LEU A 80 20.79 7.41 -6.25
N PRO A 81 21.02 6.78 -5.09
CA PRO A 81 21.82 5.56 -5.01
C PRO A 81 21.11 4.38 -5.68
N SER A 82 21.90 3.39 -6.13
CA SER A 82 21.34 2.10 -6.55
C SER A 82 20.79 1.32 -5.33
N PRO A 83 19.63 0.65 -5.47
CA PRO A 83 19.06 -0.15 -4.40
C PRO A 83 19.76 -1.50 -4.17
N ASP A 84 20.57 -1.98 -5.11
CA ASP A 84 21.05 -3.38 -5.16
C ASP A 84 21.91 -3.80 -3.96
N ARG A 85 22.48 -2.84 -3.22
CA ARG A 85 23.30 -3.07 -2.01
C ARG A 85 22.55 -2.85 -0.71
N GLU A 86 21.27 -2.48 -0.79
CA GLU A 86 20.47 -2.11 0.37
C GLU A 86 19.21 -2.95 0.49
N TRP A 87 18.55 -3.24 -0.64
CA TRP A 87 17.24 -3.87 -0.65
C TRP A 87 17.23 -5.13 -1.53
N GLN A 88 16.67 -6.20 -0.98
CA GLN A 88 16.30 -7.40 -1.71
C GLN A 88 14.77 -7.44 -1.82
N LEU A 89 14.24 -7.37 -3.04
CA LEU A 89 12.80 -7.57 -3.28
C LEU A 89 12.39 -9.01 -2.95
N LEU A 90 11.22 -9.14 -2.34
CA LEU A 90 10.57 -10.41 -2.01
C LEU A 90 9.27 -10.52 -2.83
N GLU A 91 8.12 -10.63 -2.17
CA GLU A 91 6.80 -10.72 -2.81
C GLU A 91 6.20 -9.36 -3.23
N ASN A 92 5.42 -9.33 -4.31
CA ASN A 92 4.50 -8.21 -4.61
C ASN A 92 3.38 -8.22 -3.55
N ILE A 93 3.13 -7.07 -2.93
CA ILE A 93 2.14 -6.88 -1.86
C ILE A 93 1.01 -5.91 -2.24
N GLY A 94 1.03 -5.35 -3.45
CA GLY A 94 -0.04 -4.51 -3.97
C GLY A 94 0.33 -3.70 -5.20
N ASP A 95 -0.69 -3.13 -5.82
CA ASP A 95 -0.56 -2.20 -6.94
C ASP A 95 -0.77 -0.77 -6.41
N GLY A 96 0.17 0.12 -6.71
CA GLY A 96 0.06 1.56 -6.48
C GLY A 96 -0.37 2.29 -7.76
N THR A 97 -0.69 3.58 -7.62
CA THR A 97 -1.21 4.41 -8.72
C THR A 97 -0.32 4.42 -9.97
N TYR A 98 1.01 4.38 -9.80
CA TYR A 98 1.99 4.49 -10.89
C TYR A 98 2.99 3.33 -10.91
N GLY A 99 2.66 2.20 -10.28
CA GLY A 99 3.55 1.05 -10.25
C GLY A 99 3.23 0.04 -9.16
N GLU A 100 4.15 -0.88 -8.91
CA GLU A 100 3.92 -2.02 -8.03
C GLU A 100 4.59 -1.79 -6.66
N VAL A 101 3.99 -2.35 -5.60
CA VAL A 101 4.53 -2.31 -4.25
C VAL A 101 5.00 -3.70 -3.87
N PHE A 102 6.28 -3.81 -3.50
CA PHE A 102 6.89 -5.05 -3.07
C PHE A 102 7.25 -5.01 -1.60
N ARG A 103 7.17 -6.15 -0.93
CA ARG A 103 7.92 -6.32 0.30
C ARG A 103 9.40 -6.43 -0.05
N ALA A 104 10.25 -5.72 0.67
CA ALA A 104 11.70 -5.83 0.55
C ALA A 104 12.34 -6.09 1.90
N ARG A 105 13.46 -6.80 1.89
CA ARG A 105 14.32 -7.02 3.05
C ARG A 105 15.59 -6.19 2.91
N ASN A 106 16.03 -5.56 3.99
CA ASN A 106 17.32 -4.89 4.00
C ASN A 106 18.46 -5.91 4.00
N ILE A 107 19.41 -5.74 3.09
CA ILE A 107 20.53 -6.69 2.91
C ILE A 107 21.48 -6.67 4.11
N ARG A 108 21.68 -5.51 4.73
CA ARG A 108 22.60 -5.35 5.88
C ARG A 108 21.95 -5.65 7.22
N SER A 109 20.61 -5.64 7.27
CA SER A 109 19.81 -5.89 8.46
C SER A 109 18.64 -6.81 8.11
N PRO A 110 18.83 -8.14 8.08
CA PRO A 110 17.83 -9.09 7.57
C PRO A 110 16.47 -9.08 8.29
N ASP A 111 16.43 -8.63 9.55
CA ASP A 111 15.20 -8.49 10.33
C ASP A 111 14.39 -7.23 9.96
N PHE A 112 15.00 -6.31 9.20
CA PHE A 112 14.38 -5.07 8.77
C PHE A 112 13.73 -5.26 7.39
N ASN A 113 12.39 -5.17 7.37
CA ASN A 113 11.60 -5.24 6.15
C ASN A 113 10.95 -3.87 5.86
N ALA A 114 10.78 -3.58 4.57
CA ALA A 114 10.14 -2.37 4.06
C ALA A 114 9.10 -2.73 3.00
N ALA A 115 8.18 -1.79 2.74
CA ALA A 115 7.45 -1.74 1.48
C ALA A 115 8.27 -0.89 0.50
N VAL A 116 8.44 -1.35 -0.73
CA VAL A 116 9.15 -0.64 -1.79
C VAL A 116 8.17 -0.44 -2.95
N LYS A 117 7.76 0.81 -3.17
CA LYS A 117 6.96 1.20 -4.33
C LYS A 117 7.91 1.44 -5.50
N ILE A 118 7.76 0.66 -6.56
CA ILE A 118 8.58 0.72 -7.77
C ILE A 118 7.76 1.42 -8.85
N MET A 119 8.30 2.51 -9.38
CA MET A 119 7.66 3.34 -10.40
C MET A 119 8.62 3.55 -11.57
N HIS A 120 8.04 3.87 -12.71
CA HIS A 120 8.80 4.18 -13.93
C HIS A 120 8.74 5.68 -14.19
N PRO A 121 9.85 6.42 -14.03
CA PRO A 121 9.87 7.87 -14.22
C PRO A 121 9.85 8.20 -15.71
N THR A 122 8.66 8.33 -16.29
CA THR A 122 8.45 8.92 -17.62
C THR A 122 8.09 10.40 -17.46
N ASP A 123 8.31 11.21 -18.50
CA ASP A 123 7.99 12.65 -18.48
C ASP A 123 6.52 12.94 -18.13
N GLU A 124 5.61 12.02 -18.44
CA GLU A 124 4.18 12.16 -18.19
C GLU A 124 3.80 11.99 -16.71
N VAL A 125 4.51 11.13 -15.96
CA VAL A 125 4.22 10.83 -14.54
C VAL A 125 5.23 11.48 -13.57
N LEU A 126 6.28 12.12 -14.09
CA LEU A 126 7.38 12.62 -13.27
C LEU A 126 6.92 13.65 -12.24
N GLU A 127 6.00 14.55 -12.58
CA GLU A 127 5.50 15.58 -11.64
C GLU A 127 4.81 14.94 -10.42
N GLU A 128 4.01 13.90 -10.62
CA GLU A 128 3.29 13.19 -9.56
C GLU A 128 4.26 12.40 -8.68
N ILE A 129 5.27 11.78 -9.30
CA ILE A 129 6.37 11.11 -8.61
C ILE A 129 7.19 12.08 -7.76
N GLU A 130 7.57 13.24 -8.30
CA GLU A 130 8.31 14.27 -7.56
C GLU A 130 7.50 14.79 -6.37
N GLN A 131 6.20 14.95 -6.57
CA GLN A 131 5.28 15.43 -5.55
C GLN A 131 5.12 14.41 -4.41
N GLU A 132 4.95 13.11 -4.73
CA GLU A 132 4.93 12.04 -3.73
C GLU A 132 6.25 11.97 -2.95
N TYR A 133 7.38 12.01 -3.66
CA TYR A 133 8.71 12.02 -3.06
C TYR A 133 8.88 13.20 -2.09
N ARG A 134 8.48 14.41 -2.49
CA ARG A 134 8.62 15.62 -1.66
C ARG A 134 7.82 15.52 -0.36
N VAL A 135 6.56 15.08 -0.45
CA VAL A 135 5.69 14.91 0.73
C VAL A 135 6.29 13.85 1.67
N LEU A 136 6.76 12.72 1.13
CA LEU A 136 7.42 11.69 1.93
C LEU A 136 8.71 12.19 2.58
N LEU A 137 9.53 12.95 1.86
CA LEU A 137 10.79 13.48 2.38
C LEU A 137 10.57 14.49 3.51
N GLU A 138 9.59 15.38 3.38
CA GLU A 138 9.38 16.48 4.31
C GLU A 138 8.48 16.11 5.49
N LEU A 139 7.43 15.31 5.25
CA LEU A 139 6.32 15.15 6.20
C LEU A 139 6.22 13.76 6.82
N SER A 140 6.93 12.74 6.31
CA SER A 140 6.83 11.37 6.85
C SER A 140 7.31 11.19 8.30
N ASN A 141 7.94 12.22 8.89
CA ASN A 141 8.31 12.25 10.30
C ASN A 141 7.10 12.60 11.20
N HIS A 142 6.02 11.83 11.07
CA HIS A 142 4.81 11.91 11.86
C HIS A 142 4.32 10.50 12.20
N GLU A 143 3.82 10.28 13.43
CA GLU A 143 3.47 8.94 13.92
C GLU A 143 2.39 8.24 13.06
N ASN A 144 1.43 9.02 12.54
CA ASN A 144 0.32 8.55 11.73
C ASN A 144 0.57 8.64 10.21
N LEU A 145 1.79 8.98 9.78
CA LEU A 145 2.19 8.86 8.37
C LEU A 145 3.13 7.67 8.21
N CYS A 146 3.15 7.10 7.01
CA CYS A 146 4.09 6.03 6.68
C CYS A 146 5.53 6.56 6.70
N CYS A 147 6.40 5.96 7.51
CA CYS A 147 7.78 6.40 7.61
C CYS A 147 8.51 6.17 6.28
N PHE A 148 9.22 7.19 5.79
CA PHE A 148 10.00 7.12 4.57
C PHE A 148 11.46 6.78 4.89
N TYR A 149 11.99 5.72 4.27
CA TYR A 149 13.37 5.29 4.48
C TYR A 149 14.32 5.81 3.41
N GLY A 150 13.84 6.03 2.18
CA GLY A 150 14.64 6.66 1.12
C GLY A 150 14.16 6.36 -0.29
N ALA A 151 14.77 7.05 -1.25
CA ALA A 151 14.57 6.84 -2.68
C ALA A 151 15.84 6.27 -3.32
N PHE A 152 15.67 5.40 -4.32
CA PHE A 152 16.75 4.73 -5.04
C PHE A 152 16.43 4.68 -6.53
N LEU A 153 17.46 4.75 -7.38
CA LEU A 153 17.30 4.59 -8.82
C LEU A 153 18.00 3.31 -9.29
N LYS A 154 17.22 2.36 -9.81
CA LYS A 154 17.74 1.19 -10.48
C LYS A 154 17.77 1.45 -11.98
N ARG A 155 18.99 1.65 -12.50
CA ARG A 155 19.20 1.89 -13.93
C ARG A 155 18.92 0.63 -14.74
N ALA A 156 18.28 0.82 -15.88
CA ALA A 156 18.10 -0.23 -16.86
C ALA A 156 19.47 -0.77 -17.33
N PRO A 157 19.58 -2.08 -17.60
CA PRO A 157 20.77 -2.62 -18.24
C PRO A 157 20.98 -1.93 -19.60
N PRO A 158 22.23 -1.65 -19.99
CA PRO A 158 22.52 -1.02 -21.28
C PRO A 158 21.99 -1.91 -22.42
N PRO A 159 21.52 -1.32 -23.52
CA PRO A 159 21.08 -2.10 -24.68
C PRO A 159 22.22 -3.00 -25.17
N PRO A 160 21.90 -4.19 -25.71
CA PRO A 160 22.91 -5.08 -26.27
C PRO A 160 23.69 -4.35 -27.39
N PRO A 161 25.00 -4.60 -27.52
CA PRO A 161 25.78 -3.98 -28.59
C PRO A 161 25.20 -4.36 -29.96
N PRO A 162 25.27 -3.46 -30.96
CA PRO A 162 24.78 -3.76 -32.29
C PRO A 162 25.51 -4.97 -32.89
N PRO A 163 24.85 -5.77 -33.74
CA PRO A 163 25.49 -6.90 -34.40
C PRO A 163 26.71 -6.42 -35.21
N PRO A 164 27.78 -7.23 -35.31
CA PRO A 164 28.94 -6.87 -36.10
C PRO A 164 28.53 -6.62 -37.56
N PRO A 165 29.14 -5.65 -38.25
CA PRO A 165 28.83 -5.38 -39.65
C PRO A 165 29.08 -6.63 -40.51
N PRO A 166 28.30 -6.85 -41.58
CA PRO A 166 28.52 -7.98 -42.48
C PRO A 166 29.95 -7.95 -43.06
N PRO A 167 30.55 -9.11 -43.38
CA PRO A 167 31.89 -9.17 -43.95
C PRO A 167 31.95 -8.34 -45.24
N ARG A 168 32.84 -7.33 -45.26
CA ARG A 168 33.08 -6.50 -46.45
C ARG A 168 33.62 -7.38 -47.57
N ASN A 169 33.04 -7.30 -48.76
CA ASN A 169 33.53 -8.02 -49.94
C ASN A 169 34.46 -7.06 -50.69
N PRO A 170 35.79 -7.29 -50.71
CA PRO A 170 36.76 -6.31 -51.21
C PRO A 170 36.72 -6.06 -52.72
N THR A 171 35.81 -6.70 -53.46
CA THR A 171 35.67 -6.60 -54.92
C THR A 171 34.49 -5.74 -55.39
N ASP A 172 33.72 -5.11 -54.50
CA ASP A 172 32.57 -4.28 -54.88
C ASP A 172 32.85 -2.76 -54.70
N PRO A 173 33.02 -1.99 -55.79
CA PRO A 173 33.28 -0.55 -55.74
C PRO A 173 32.13 0.28 -55.14
N SER A 174 30.93 -0.30 -55.03
CA SER A 174 29.75 0.40 -54.49
C SER A 174 29.77 0.55 -52.96
N GLN A 175 30.60 -0.23 -52.25
CA GLN A 175 30.72 -0.15 -50.78
C GLN A 175 31.65 0.98 -50.28
N LEU A 176 32.47 1.58 -51.15
CA LEU A 176 33.38 2.68 -50.76
C LEU A 176 32.67 4.04 -50.66
N LEU A 177 31.49 4.19 -51.26
CA LEU A 177 30.77 5.47 -51.32
C LEU A 177 29.80 5.69 -50.16
N ILE A 178 29.53 4.65 -49.35
CA ILE A 178 28.52 4.69 -48.28
C ILE A 178 29.10 5.26 -46.96
N ASP A 179 30.41 5.24 -46.79
CA ASP A 179 31.06 5.56 -45.50
C ASP A 179 31.05 7.07 -45.12
N LYS A 180 30.70 8.00 -46.03
CA LYS A 180 30.64 9.45 -45.70
C LYS A 180 29.25 10.02 -45.52
N THR A 181 28.22 9.40 -46.11
CA THR A 181 26.84 9.92 -46.04
C THR A 181 26.00 9.20 -44.98
N SER A 182 26.43 8.02 -44.52
CA SER A 182 25.69 7.22 -43.53
C SER A 182 25.99 7.55 -42.07
N LEU A 183 27.06 8.28 -41.74
CA LEU A 183 27.34 8.67 -40.35
C LEU A 183 26.38 9.74 -39.79
N LEU A 184 25.58 10.38 -40.64
CA LEU A 184 24.56 11.36 -40.24
C LEU A 184 23.13 10.78 -40.21
N SER A 185 22.92 9.53 -40.61
CA SER A 185 21.58 8.93 -40.74
C SER A 185 21.34 7.68 -39.87
N VAL A 186 22.33 7.28 -39.07
CA VAL A 186 22.20 6.14 -38.14
C VAL A 186 21.39 6.51 -36.89
N GLU A 187 21.15 7.80 -36.60
CA GLU A 187 20.34 8.21 -35.44
C GLU A 187 18.81 8.15 -35.66
N THR A 188 18.29 7.80 -36.84
CA THR A 188 16.83 7.92 -37.10
C THR A 188 16.11 6.75 -37.75
N ASN A 189 16.79 5.65 -38.14
CA ASN A 189 16.14 4.60 -38.96
C ASN A 189 16.02 3.20 -38.34
N ALA A 190 16.15 3.05 -37.02
CA ALA A 190 15.96 1.76 -36.34
C ALA A 190 14.48 1.44 -35.96
N ILE A 191 13.48 2.11 -36.55
CA ILE A 191 12.06 1.94 -36.13
C ILE A 191 11.21 1.11 -37.10
N ASN A 192 11.62 0.89 -38.36
CA ASN A 192 10.76 0.21 -39.33
C ASN A 192 11.39 -1.07 -39.88
N GLN A 193 11.26 -2.18 -39.15
CA GLN A 193 11.06 -3.52 -39.71
C GLN A 193 10.77 -4.57 -38.61
N SER A 194 9.65 -5.29 -38.79
CA SER A 194 9.11 -6.41 -38.00
C SER A 194 8.66 -6.11 -36.55
N GLY A 195 7.34 -6.17 -36.37
CA GLY A 195 6.65 -5.94 -35.10
C GLY A 195 6.98 -6.98 -34.04
N THR A 196 7.88 -6.64 -33.13
CA THR A 196 7.86 -6.93 -31.69
C THR A 196 9.09 -6.24 -31.09
N SER A 197 9.08 -4.90 -31.02
CA SER A 197 10.07 -4.20 -30.20
C SER A 197 9.71 -4.47 -28.75
N MET A 198 10.43 -5.38 -28.10
CA MET A 198 10.42 -5.46 -26.64
C MET A 198 10.74 -4.05 -26.13
N PRO A 199 9.89 -3.43 -25.29
CA PRO A 199 10.18 -2.10 -24.77
C PRO A 199 11.56 -2.14 -24.12
N LEU A 200 12.40 -1.17 -24.49
CA LEU A 200 13.72 -1.03 -23.86
C LEU A 200 13.51 -1.00 -22.35
N PRO A 201 14.34 -1.71 -21.57
CA PRO A 201 14.22 -1.66 -20.13
C PRO A 201 14.34 -0.20 -19.70
N ILE A 202 13.38 0.25 -18.92
CA ILE A 202 13.29 1.61 -18.41
C ILE A 202 13.81 1.64 -16.99
N ASP A 203 14.39 2.76 -16.60
CA ASP A 203 14.84 2.98 -15.22
C ASP A 203 13.67 2.79 -14.25
N GLN A 204 14.00 2.39 -13.03
CA GLN A 204 13.04 2.16 -11.97
C GLN A 204 13.38 3.04 -10.77
N LEU A 205 12.44 3.89 -10.37
CA LEU A 205 12.50 4.64 -9.12
C LEU A 205 11.87 3.80 -8.01
N TRP A 206 12.60 3.61 -6.92
CA TRP A 206 12.16 2.85 -5.76
C TRP A 206 11.98 3.79 -4.57
N LEU A 207 10.80 3.81 -3.98
CA LEU A 207 10.52 4.49 -2.71
C LEU A 207 10.39 3.45 -1.60
N ALA A 208 11.37 3.39 -0.70
CA ALA A 208 11.37 2.49 0.44
C ALA A 208 10.68 3.16 1.64
N MET A 209 9.70 2.47 2.21
CA MET A 209 8.85 2.96 3.29
C MET A 209 8.52 1.86 4.31
N GLU A 210 7.91 2.27 5.42
CA GLU A 210 7.47 1.37 6.46
C GLU A 210 6.51 0.29 5.95
N LEU A 211 6.82 -0.97 6.28
CA LEU A 211 5.95 -2.10 5.95
C LEU A 211 4.83 -2.22 6.99
N CYS A 212 3.60 -1.92 6.57
CA CYS A 212 2.41 -2.13 7.40
C CYS A 212 1.82 -3.52 7.14
N THR A 213 1.96 -4.44 8.10
CA THR A 213 1.68 -5.87 7.85
C THR A 213 0.22 -6.28 8.06
N SER A 214 -0.62 -5.42 8.64
CA SER A 214 -2.00 -5.78 9.02
C SER A 214 -3.06 -5.37 7.99
N GLY A 215 -2.63 -4.94 6.80
CA GLY A 215 -3.52 -4.52 5.72
C GLY A 215 -4.16 -3.16 5.97
N SER A 216 -5.18 -2.85 5.16
CA SER A 216 -5.91 -1.58 5.19
C SER A 216 -7.15 -1.62 6.07
N VAL A 217 -7.69 -0.45 6.41
CA VAL A 217 -9.00 -0.33 7.08
C VAL A 217 -10.12 -0.95 6.23
N THR A 218 -10.02 -0.88 4.90
CA THR A 218 -10.98 -1.57 4.03
C THR A 218 -10.90 -3.09 4.18
N ASP A 219 -9.70 -3.66 4.30
CA ASP A 219 -9.54 -5.10 4.53
C ASP A 219 -10.13 -5.53 5.88
N LEU A 220 -9.89 -4.73 6.92
CA LEU A 220 -10.49 -4.91 8.24
C LEU A 220 -12.03 -4.89 8.16
N ALA A 221 -12.61 -3.87 7.51
CA ALA A 221 -14.06 -3.75 7.37
C ALA A 221 -14.66 -4.93 6.59
N LYS A 222 -14.04 -5.33 5.47
CA LYS A 222 -14.44 -6.50 4.67
C LYS A 222 -14.41 -7.78 5.51
N ALA A 223 -13.36 -7.99 6.31
CA ALA A 223 -13.24 -9.18 7.16
C ALA A 223 -14.35 -9.25 8.23
N ILE A 224 -14.65 -8.13 8.89
CA ILE A 224 -15.72 -8.04 9.90
C ILE A 224 -17.11 -8.25 9.29
N LEU A 225 -17.37 -7.66 8.12
CA LEU A 225 -18.64 -7.85 7.40
C LEU A 225 -18.80 -9.30 6.93
N LYS A 226 -17.74 -9.95 6.45
CA LYS A 226 -17.75 -11.37 6.07
C LYS A 226 -18.06 -12.29 7.26
N ALA A 227 -17.67 -11.88 8.48
CA ALA A 227 -18.04 -12.56 9.71
C ALA A 227 -19.48 -12.25 10.18
N ASN A 228 -20.26 -11.52 9.38
CA ASN A 228 -21.61 -11.04 9.71
C ASN A 228 -21.63 -10.21 11.01
N GLN A 229 -20.56 -9.46 11.24
CA GLN A 229 -20.39 -8.54 12.35
C GLN A 229 -20.31 -7.09 11.84
N ARG A 230 -20.32 -6.13 12.78
CA ARG A 230 -20.08 -4.72 12.51
C ARG A 230 -18.87 -4.24 13.29
N LEU A 231 -18.17 -3.26 12.74
CA LEU A 231 -17.09 -2.60 13.46
C LEU A 231 -17.68 -1.83 14.64
N ASP A 232 -17.03 -1.97 15.79
CA ASP A 232 -17.41 -1.25 17.00
C ASP A 232 -17.11 0.24 16.86
N GLU A 233 -18.00 1.10 17.36
CA GLU A 233 -17.84 2.55 17.25
C GLU A 233 -16.56 3.06 17.91
N SER A 234 -16.07 2.41 18.96
CA SER A 234 -14.80 2.77 19.60
C SER A 234 -13.60 2.55 18.67
N ILE A 235 -13.64 1.49 17.85
CA ILE A 235 -12.62 1.18 16.85
C ILE A 235 -12.69 2.20 15.71
N ILE A 236 -13.90 2.52 15.26
CA ILE A 236 -14.13 3.53 14.22
C ILE A 236 -13.61 4.90 14.69
N ALA A 237 -13.96 5.31 15.90
CA ALA A 237 -13.52 6.56 16.49
C ALA A 237 -11.99 6.62 16.65
N TYR A 238 -11.35 5.50 17.03
CA TYR A 238 -9.89 5.40 17.05
C TYR A 238 -9.28 5.62 15.67
N ILE A 239 -9.76 4.89 14.65
CA ILE A 239 -9.27 5.03 13.27
C ILE A 239 -9.42 6.46 12.78
N ILE A 240 -10.61 7.05 12.92
CA ILE A 240 -10.90 8.43 12.49
C ILE A 240 -9.97 9.41 13.21
N ARG A 241 -9.82 9.30 14.54
CA ARG A 241 -8.98 10.21 15.31
C ARG A 241 -7.52 10.16 14.86
N GLU A 242 -6.97 8.97 14.66
CA GLU A 242 -5.58 8.82 14.23
C GLU A 242 -5.36 9.30 12.77
N THR A 243 -6.33 9.07 11.87
CA THR A 243 -6.31 9.65 10.52
C THR A 243 -6.38 11.18 10.56
N LEU A 244 -7.23 11.77 11.41
CA LEU A 244 -7.33 13.22 11.55
C LEU A 244 -6.04 13.87 12.07
N LYS A 245 -5.25 13.18 12.90
CA LYS A 245 -3.92 13.67 13.29
C LYS A 245 -2.96 13.74 12.08
N ALA A 246 -2.94 12.70 11.24
CA ALA A 246 -2.18 12.71 9.99
C ALA A 246 -2.62 13.86 9.08
N LEU A 247 -3.92 14.02 8.86
CA LEU A 247 -4.45 15.11 8.03
C LEU A 247 -4.12 16.49 8.61
N HIS A 248 -4.26 16.68 9.92
CA HIS A 248 -3.88 17.93 10.57
C HIS A 248 -2.41 18.27 10.34
N HIS A 249 -1.51 17.27 10.39
CA HIS A 249 -0.10 17.47 10.10
C HIS A 249 0.14 17.88 8.63
N LEU A 250 -0.50 17.21 7.67
CA LEU A 250 -0.41 17.59 6.24
C LEU A 250 -0.95 19.00 6.00
N HIS A 251 -2.14 19.29 6.53
CA HIS A 251 -2.85 20.56 6.34
C HIS A 251 -2.09 21.73 6.95
N SER A 252 -1.44 21.53 8.11
CA SER A 252 -0.58 22.54 8.74
C SER A 252 0.67 22.87 7.91
N ASN A 253 1.05 21.98 6.98
CA ASN A 253 2.11 22.18 6.00
C ASN A 253 1.55 22.54 4.61
N ASN A 254 0.29 22.97 4.53
CA ASN A 254 -0.41 23.33 3.30
C ASN A 254 -0.48 22.20 2.26
N VAL A 255 -0.44 20.93 2.68
CA VAL A 255 -0.61 19.79 1.78
C VAL A 255 -2.03 19.25 1.91
N VAL A 256 -2.71 19.06 0.78
CA VAL A 256 -3.99 18.34 0.68
C VAL A 256 -3.73 16.94 0.11
N HIS A 257 -4.31 15.90 0.71
CA HIS A 257 -4.06 14.51 0.33
C HIS A 257 -4.81 14.09 -0.94
N ARG A 258 -6.08 14.50 -1.07
CA ARG A 258 -6.98 14.28 -2.23
C ARG A 258 -7.37 12.82 -2.54
N ASP A 259 -6.97 11.85 -1.71
CA ASP A 259 -7.35 10.43 -1.88
C ASP A 259 -7.44 9.70 -0.54
N VAL A 260 -8.07 10.33 0.45
CA VAL A 260 -8.34 9.70 1.75
C VAL A 260 -9.46 8.66 1.54
N LYS A 261 -9.13 7.40 1.80
CA LYS A 261 -10.08 6.27 1.72
C LYS A 261 -9.57 5.12 2.56
N GLY A 262 -10.46 4.18 2.91
CA GLY A 262 -10.10 3.03 3.75
C GLY A 262 -8.96 2.14 3.22
N HIS A 263 -8.69 2.15 1.90
CA HIS A 263 -7.55 1.43 1.30
C HIS A 263 -6.20 2.10 1.60
N ASN A 264 -6.19 3.44 1.75
CA ASN A 264 -4.98 4.24 1.97
C ASN A 264 -4.71 4.48 3.47
N ILE A 265 -5.47 3.83 4.35
CA ILE A 265 -5.30 3.88 5.80
C ILE A 265 -4.84 2.49 6.24
N LEU A 266 -3.54 2.34 6.52
CA LEU A 266 -2.92 1.07 6.89
C LEU A 266 -2.78 0.90 8.40
N ILE A 267 -2.63 -0.37 8.81
CA ILE A 267 -2.49 -0.79 10.20
C ILE A 267 -1.16 -1.54 10.37
N THR A 268 -0.31 -1.16 11.33
CA THR A 268 1.05 -1.71 11.45
C THR A 268 1.20 -2.95 12.32
N ALA A 269 0.32 -3.17 13.31
CA ALA A 269 0.34 -4.37 14.14
C ALA A 269 -1.01 -4.70 14.81
N LEU A 270 -1.78 -5.60 14.21
CA LEU A 270 -2.80 -6.39 14.92
C LEU A 270 -2.17 -7.69 15.42
N HIS A 271 -1.19 -7.60 16.34
CA HIS A 271 -0.48 -8.77 16.89
C HIS A 271 -1.40 -9.77 17.64
N HIS A 272 -2.70 -9.55 17.65
CA HIS A 272 -3.66 -10.39 18.38
C HIS A 272 -4.71 -11.12 17.51
N LEU A 273 -4.80 -10.86 16.20
CA LEU A 273 -5.87 -11.44 15.36
C LEU A 273 -5.45 -12.67 14.54
N HIS A 274 -4.18 -12.81 14.16
CA HIS A 274 -3.77 -13.83 13.18
C HIS A 274 -2.98 -15.03 13.71
N SER A 275 -2.70 -15.14 15.01
CA SER A 275 -1.95 -16.29 15.53
C SER A 275 -2.80 -17.48 15.96
N ASN A 276 -4.13 -17.37 16.02
CA ASN A 276 -5.00 -18.48 16.42
C ASN A 276 -6.32 -18.40 15.67
N ASN A 277 -6.61 -19.32 14.75
CA ASN A 277 -7.91 -19.53 14.06
C ASN A 277 -9.10 -19.71 15.04
N VAL A 278 -9.38 -18.73 15.89
CA VAL A 278 -10.37 -18.77 16.95
C VAL A 278 -11.27 -17.57 16.75
N VAL A 279 -12.34 -17.80 15.99
CA VAL A 279 -13.57 -17.03 16.14
C VAL A 279 -14.09 -17.36 17.54
N HIS A 280 -13.70 -16.56 18.55
CA HIS A 280 -14.21 -16.73 19.90
C HIS A 280 -15.69 -16.31 19.89
N ARG A 281 -16.59 -17.29 19.96
CA ARG A 281 -18.05 -17.13 19.88
C ARG A 281 -18.69 -16.50 21.13
N ASP A 282 -17.90 -15.81 21.94
CA ASP A 282 -18.38 -15.06 23.09
C ASP A 282 -17.38 -13.93 23.40
N VAL A 283 -17.46 -12.84 22.63
CA VAL A 283 -16.70 -11.61 22.89
C VAL A 283 -17.68 -10.59 23.44
N LYS A 284 -17.86 -10.63 24.76
CA LYS A 284 -18.37 -9.48 25.50
C LYS A 284 -17.30 -8.39 25.51
N GLY A 285 -17.31 -7.58 24.47
CA GLY A 285 -17.15 -6.12 24.49
C GLY A 285 -15.95 -5.41 25.12
N HIS A 286 -14.98 -6.03 25.81
CA HIS A 286 -14.01 -5.22 26.58
C HIS A 286 -12.53 -5.67 26.62
N ASN A 287 -12.04 -6.71 25.91
CA ASN A 287 -10.66 -7.18 26.17
C ASN A 287 -9.78 -7.74 25.04
N ILE A 288 -10.14 -7.65 23.76
CA ILE A 288 -9.20 -7.94 22.65
C ILE A 288 -9.65 -7.01 21.51
N LEU A 289 -8.93 -5.94 21.11
CA LEU A 289 -8.12 -6.01 19.88
C LEU A 289 -7.37 -4.69 19.47
N ILE A 290 -7.25 -3.67 20.33
CA ILE A 290 -6.45 -2.44 20.03
C ILE A 290 -5.58 -2.04 21.23
N THR A 291 -4.93 -3.02 21.85
CA THR A 291 -3.89 -2.80 22.86
C THR A 291 -2.84 -3.89 22.58
N GLY A 292 -1.65 -3.61 22.00
CA GLY A 292 -0.80 -2.48 22.34
C GLY A 292 -0.06 -1.76 21.22
N ASP A 293 -0.10 -2.16 19.93
CA ASP A 293 0.73 -1.47 18.91
C ASP A 293 0.01 -1.17 17.57
N GLY A 294 -1.33 -1.25 17.51
CA GLY A 294 -2.13 -1.08 16.29
C GLY A 294 -2.17 0.38 15.78
N HIS A 295 -1.05 0.89 15.30
CA HIS A 295 -0.95 2.26 14.77
C HIS A 295 -1.61 2.36 13.40
N ILE A 296 -2.27 3.50 13.20
CA ILE A 296 -2.89 3.89 11.93
C ILE A 296 -1.92 4.76 11.16
N LYS A 297 -1.70 4.42 9.89
CA LYS A 297 -0.80 5.13 8.98
C LYS A 297 -1.48 5.48 7.68
N LEU A 298 -1.50 6.77 7.36
CA LEU A 298 -1.91 7.25 6.06
C LEU A 298 -0.77 7.05 5.04
N ILE A 299 -1.13 6.56 3.86
CA ILE A 299 -0.21 6.26 2.75
C ILE A 299 -0.72 6.88 1.44
N ASP A 300 0.11 6.76 0.40
CA ASP A 300 -0.18 7.08 -1.00
C ASP A 300 -0.40 8.58 -1.28
N PHE A 301 0.73 9.27 -1.44
CA PHE A 301 0.76 10.71 -1.72
C PHE A 301 0.88 11.01 -3.23
N GLY A 302 0.67 10.02 -4.10
CA GLY A 302 0.80 10.15 -5.56
C GLY A 302 -0.10 11.24 -6.16
N VAL A 303 -1.27 11.45 -5.57
CA VAL A 303 -2.17 12.55 -5.92
C VAL A 303 -2.26 13.59 -4.82
N SER A 304 -1.32 13.70 -3.88
CA SER A 304 -1.28 14.84 -2.93
C SER A 304 -0.77 16.11 -3.61
N ALA A 305 -1.07 17.28 -3.06
CA ALA A 305 -0.50 18.54 -3.56
C ALA A 305 -0.36 19.59 -2.46
N TYR A 306 0.68 20.42 -2.57
CA TYR A 306 0.72 21.68 -1.84
C TYR A 306 -0.35 22.63 -2.37
N LEU A 307 -1.09 23.31 -1.50
CA LEU A 307 -2.02 24.37 -1.91
C LEU A 307 -1.26 25.53 -2.55
N ASN A 308 -1.93 26.29 -3.43
CA ASN A 308 -1.32 27.49 -3.99
C ASN A 308 -1.03 28.51 -2.87
N PRO A 309 0.21 28.98 -2.68
CA PRO A 309 0.55 29.89 -1.60
C PRO A 309 -0.21 31.23 -1.62
N ALA A 310 -0.70 31.66 -2.79
CA ALA A 310 -1.38 32.94 -2.94
C ALA A 310 -2.81 32.94 -2.39
N ASN A 311 -3.51 31.81 -2.46
CA ASN A 311 -4.93 31.73 -2.10
C ASN A 311 -5.29 30.52 -1.22
N GLY A 312 -4.37 29.57 -1.01
CA GLY A 312 -4.61 28.34 -0.26
C GLY A 312 -5.55 27.36 -0.96
N ARG A 313 -5.67 27.43 -2.30
CA ARG A 313 -6.65 26.66 -3.06
C ARG A 313 -6.04 25.78 -4.15
N ARG A 314 -6.84 24.81 -4.62
CA ARG A 314 -6.60 23.95 -5.79
C ARG A 314 -7.87 23.77 -6.62
N ASN A 315 -7.72 23.47 -7.91
CA ASN A 315 -8.83 23.35 -8.87
C ASN A 315 -8.71 22.11 -9.78
N THR A 316 -7.86 21.15 -9.42
CA THR A 316 -7.71 19.90 -10.20
C THR A 316 -8.67 18.84 -9.68
N SER A 317 -9.45 18.20 -10.56
CA SER A 317 -10.32 17.08 -10.18
C SER A 317 -9.53 15.76 -10.21
N VAL A 318 -9.10 15.29 -9.04
CA VAL A 318 -8.33 14.03 -8.86
C VAL A 318 -8.78 13.31 -7.58
N GLY A 319 -8.53 12.00 -7.49
CA GLY A 319 -8.92 11.15 -6.37
C GLY A 319 -9.87 10.01 -6.75
N THR A 320 -10.43 9.32 -5.76
CA THR A 320 -11.39 8.23 -5.99
C THR A 320 -12.84 8.76 -6.00
N PRO A 321 -13.62 8.62 -7.09
CA PRO A 321 -14.91 9.31 -7.26
C PRO A 321 -15.93 9.18 -6.11
N PHE A 322 -16.01 8.01 -5.46
CA PHE A 322 -16.94 7.79 -4.35
C PHE A 322 -16.59 8.55 -3.06
N PHE A 323 -15.35 9.03 -2.94
CA PHE A 323 -14.82 9.75 -1.77
C PHE A 323 -14.58 11.23 -2.07
N MET A 324 -14.74 11.67 -3.33
CA MET A 324 -14.53 13.05 -3.70
C MET A 324 -15.58 13.97 -3.07
N ALA A 325 -15.13 15.08 -2.51
CA ALA A 325 -16.00 16.15 -2.07
C ALA A 325 -16.72 16.81 -3.26
N PRO A 326 -17.95 17.32 -3.08
CA PRO A 326 -18.72 17.93 -4.17
C PRO A 326 -17.97 19.07 -4.89
N GLU A 327 -17.22 19.88 -4.14
CA GLU A 327 -16.39 20.97 -4.65
C GLU A 327 -15.21 20.47 -5.52
N VAL A 328 -14.66 19.29 -5.23
CA VAL A 328 -13.61 18.66 -6.05
C VAL A 328 -14.21 18.18 -7.38
N ILE A 329 -15.37 17.52 -7.34
CA ILE A 329 -16.08 17.06 -8.54
C ILE A 329 -16.45 18.25 -9.43
N ALA A 330 -16.87 19.38 -8.84
CA ALA A 330 -17.24 20.58 -9.60
C ALA A 330 -16.08 21.14 -10.44
N CYS A 331 -14.83 20.95 -10.01
CA CYS A 331 -13.63 21.39 -10.73
C CYS A 331 -13.43 20.68 -12.08
N GLU A 332 -14.00 19.49 -12.29
CA GLU A 332 -13.93 18.79 -13.59
C GLU A 332 -14.66 19.57 -14.70
N ARG A 333 -15.69 20.34 -14.33
CA ARG A 333 -16.64 20.94 -15.28
C ARG A 333 -16.48 22.45 -15.44
N GLN A 334 -15.87 23.14 -14.48
CA GLN A 334 -15.84 24.61 -14.43
C GLN A 334 -14.49 25.12 -13.90
N MET A 335 -13.84 26.04 -14.63
CA MET A 335 -12.51 26.56 -14.27
C MET A 335 -12.50 27.48 -13.05
N ASP A 336 -13.66 28.01 -12.63
CA ASP A 336 -13.76 28.95 -11.52
C ASP A 336 -13.97 28.28 -10.16
N TYR A 337 -14.07 26.95 -10.12
CA TYR A 337 -14.22 26.20 -8.88
C TYR A 337 -12.87 25.86 -8.29
N ASP A 338 -12.79 25.98 -6.96
CA ASP A 338 -11.62 25.61 -6.20
C ASP A 338 -12.00 24.98 -4.86
N TYR A 339 -11.03 24.30 -4.25
CA TYR A 339 -11.18 23.63 -2.97
C TYR A 339 -9.93 23.81 -2.11
N ASP A 340 -10.08 23.50 -0.83
CA ASP A 340 -9.03 23.53 0.18
C ASP A 340 -8.95 22.18 0.92
N THR A 341 -8.26 22.16 2.04
CA THR A 341 -8.03 20.95 2.84
C THR A 341 -9.30 20.32 3.41
N ARG A 342 -10.44 21.01 3.43
CA ARG A 342 -11.72 20.44 3.88
C ARG A 342 -12.21 19.30 2.99
N ALA A 343 -11.73 19.23 1.75
CA ALA A 343 -12.01 18.09 0.87
C ALA A 343 -11.53 16.76 1.50
N ASP A 344 -10.38 16.75 2.20
CA ASP A 344 -9.88 15.55 2.88
C ASP A 344 -10.70 15.18 4.12
N VAL A 345 -11.45 16.12 4.70
CA VAL A 345 -12.32 15.88 5.88
C VAL A 345 -13.67 15.32 5.45
N TRP A 346 -14.12 15.65 4.24
CA TRP A 346 -15.29 15.05 3.62
C TRP A 346 -15.05 13.57 3.29
N SER A 347 -13.90 13.27 2.71
CA SER A 347 -13.42 11.93 2.35
C SER A 347 -13.26 11.04 3.59
#